data_AF-A0AAW2S0M5-F1
#
_entry.id   AF-A0AAW2S0M5-F1
#
_cell.length_a   1.000
_cell.length_b   1.000
_cell.length_c   1.000
_cell.angle_alpha   90.00
_cell.angle_beta   90.00
_cell.angle_gamma   90.00
#
_symmetry.space_group_name_H-M   'P 1'
#
loop_
_entity.id
_entity.type
_entity.pdbx_description
1 polymer ?
#
loop_
_entity_poly.entity_id
_entity_poly.type
_entity_poly.pdbx_seq_one_letter_code
_entity_poly.pdbx_strand_id
1 'polypeptide(L)'
;MEYLQGLVSANVVKVRQRSSSGGIKTCNIYPVFWHICMREAAEHKFFHVIDSIGNHGIESQHRHCIHNNGLLGIKGVQKSMTSIPNVRSILCTGAYHQYPVPICLSFSLLRVLDAVTIRFYYFPSEVVKLVQLRYLAFTYNGKLPASISKLWNLECLIVRQYLSILSSGAHRPYLPNEIWDMRGLRHLQVMGSDLPDPSYEGALLPNLLTLLGTSARSCTKEILGRIPRLKKLGIQIELALDVDEPLCCFDHLVSLHRLESLKCVIVNPNSRLQVLVPTPPVSIFPMSLRKLTLTGLGLPWEYMSTIVELSYLEVLKLQCYAFRGAVWKADDEHSFRKLKFLLIEDTDMEVWDASDVDFPSLEHLIIRHCYKLKEIPEKFGDIGPLQMIELVDCSPSLMASANIIQDRLLYLKKGSQVCFKSSADDRKLKS
;
A
#
# COMPACT_ATOMS: atom_id res chain seq x y z
N MET A 1 15.08 -7.29 0.41
CA MET A 1 14.72 -7.45 -1.01
C MET A 1 15.75 -8.28 -1.76
N GLU A 2 17.05 -8.15 -1.43
CA GLU A 2 18.15 -8.94 -2.04
C GLU A 2 17.92 -10.45 -1.98
N TYR A 3 17.50 -11.01 -0.83
CA TYR A 3 17.22 -12.45 -0.73
C TYR A 3 16.12 -12.93 -1.69
N LEU A 4 15.02 -12.18 -1.82
CA LEU A 4 13.93 -12.55 -2.73
C LEU A 4 14.36 -12.40 -4.19
N GLN A 5 15.16 -11.38 -4.52
CA GLN A 5 15.75 -11.25 -5.85
C GLN A 5 16.69 -12.40 -6.16
N GLY A 6 17.52 -12.83 -5.21
CA GLY A 6 18.37 -14.02 -5.34
C GLY A 6 17.56 -15.29 -5.67
N LEU A 7 16.43 -15.50 -4.99
CA LEU A 7 15.52 -16.63 -5.27
C LEU A 7 14.88 -16.54 -6.67
N VAL A 8 14.60 -15.34 -7.16
CA VAL A 8 14.09 -15.12 -8.53
C VAL A 8 15.20 -15.38 -9.55
N SER A 9 16.41 -14.88 -9.32
CA SER A 9 17.58 -15.10 -10.18
C SER A 9 17.97 -16.59 -10.25
N ALA A 10 17.76 -17.33 -9.17
CA ALA A 10 17.97 -18.78 -9.12
C ALA A 10 16.78 -19.60 -9.69
N ASN A 11 15.75 -18.94 -10.26
CA ASN A 11 14.54 -19.56 -10.80
C ASN A 11 13.76 -20.44 -9.80
N VAL A 12 13.92 -20.22 -8.48
CA VAL A 12 13.15 -20.92 -7.44
C VAL A 12 11.74 -20.34 -7.35
N VAL A 13 11.63 -19.02 -7.56
CA VAL A 13 10.38 -18.27 -7.43
C VAL A 13 10.03 -17.58 -8.74
N LYS A 14 8.80 -17.82 -9.20
CA LYS A 14 8.19 -17.12 -10.34
C LYS A 14 7.52 -15.84 -9.88
N VAL A 15 7.96 -14.69 -10.41
CA VAL A 15 7.27 -13.42 -10.19
C VAL A 15 5.93 -13.45 -10.93
N ARG A 16 4.82 -13.23 -10.20
CA ARG A 16 3.47 -13.20 -10.77
C ARG A 16 3.04 -11.77 -11.12
N GLN A 17 3.30 -10.84 -10.21
CA GLN A 17 3.00 -9.43 -10.42
C GLN A 17 4.16 -8.58 -9.95
N ARG A 18 4.54 -7.61 -10.77
CA ARG A 18 5.41 -6.51 -10.35
C ARG A 18 4.57 -5.33 -9.91
N SER A 19 5.08 -4.60 -8.94
CA SER A 19 4.60 -3.28 -8.56
C SER A 19 4.97 -2.28 -9.65
N SER A 20 4.30 -1.14 -9.65
CA SER A 20 4.57 -0.03 -10.58
C SER A 20 5.99 0.53 -10.51
N SER A 21 6.72 0.29 -9.42
CA SER A 21 8.13 0.68 -9.27
C SER A 21 9.09 -0.47 -9.60
N GLY A 22 8.67 -1.46 -10.38
CA GLY A 22 9.46 -2.63 -10.78
C GLY A 22 9.70 -3.69 -9.69
N GLY A 23 9.41 -3.38 -8.41
CA GLY A 23 9.56 -4.31 -7.29
C GLY A 23 8.55 -5.47 -7.34
N ILE A 24 8.84 -6.60 -6.71
CA ILE A 24 7.96 -7.79 -6.69
C ILE A 24 6.75 -7.52 -5.79
N LYS A 25 5.52 -7.71 -6.31
CA LYS A 25 4.26 -7.54 -5.56
C LYS A 25 3.70 -8.89 -5.12
N THR A 26 3.63 -9.85 -6.03
CA THR A 26 3.26 -11.24 -5.74
C THR A 26 4.17 -12.19 -6.49
N CYS A 27 4.43 -13.33 -5.89
CA CYS A 27 5.29 -14.36 -6.45
C CYS A 27 4.81 -15.74 -6.00
N ASN A 28 5.04 -16.74 -6.83
CA ASN A 28 4.74 -18.13 -6.54
C ASN A 28 6.02 -18.94 -6.64
N ILE A 29 6.17 -19.93 -5.77
CA ILE A 29 7.20 -20.95 -5.93
C ILE A 29 6.83 -21.86 -7.12
N TYR A 30 7.82 -22.33 -7.88
CA TYR A 30 7.53 -23.33 -8.90
C TYR A 30 7.13 -24.67 -8.25
N PRO A 31 6.20 -25.45 -8.85
CA PRO A 31 5.70 -26.68 -8.24
C PRO A 31 6.79 -27.67 -7.82
N VAL A 32 7.84 -27.83 -8.64
CA VAL A 32 8.98 -28.72 -8.35
C VAL A 32 9.68 -28.33 -7.05
N PHE A 33 9.99 -27.05 -6.88
CA PHE A 33 10.61 -26.55 -5.65
C PHE A 33 9.66 -26.58 -4.46
N TRP A 34 8.36 -26.41 -4.69
CA TRP A 34 7.36 -26.54 -3.63
C TRP A 34 7.41 -27.93 -2.99
N HIS A 35 7.40 -29.00 -3.79
CA HIS A 35 7.47 -30.37 -3.27
C HIS A 35 8.76 -30.63 -2.48
N ILE A 36 9.89 -30.14 -2.98
CA ILE A 36 11.19 -30.24 -2.28
C ILE A 36 11.10 -29.49 -0.95
N CYS A 37 10.68 -28.23 -0.94
CA CYS A 37 10.55 -27.44 0.28
C CYS A 37 9.59 -28.07 1.30
N MET A 38 8.49 -28.69 0.87
CA MET A 38 7.57 -29.39 1.78
C MET A 38 8.21 -30.62 2.41
N ARG A 39 8.96 -31.40 1.64
CA ARG A 39 9.70 -32.57 2.15
C ARG A 39 10.77 -32.16 3.16
N GLU A 40 11.65 -31.23 2.79
CA GLU A 40 12.71 -30.74 3.68
C GLU A 40 12.13 -30.10 4.95
N ALA A 41 11.00 -29.38 4.84
CA ALA A 41 10.33 -28.79 5.99
C ALA A 41 9.74 -29.84 6.94
N ALA A 42 9.24 -30.96 6.41
CA ALA A 42 8.75 -32.08 7.22
C ALA A 42 9.91 -32.78 7.93
N GLU A 43 11.01 -33.08 7.22
CA GLU A 43 12.22 -33.71 7.77
C GLU A 43 12.83 -32.88 8.91
N HIS A 44 12.89 -31.56 8.73
CA HIS A 44 13.45 -30.63 9.73
C HIS A 44 12.42 -30.06 10.71
N LYS A 45 11.17 -30.52 10.66
CA LYS A 45 10.07 -30.01 11.52
C LYS A 45 10.01 -28.48 11.53
N PHE A 46 10.12 -27.87 10.35
CA PHE A 46 10.32 -26.43 10.19
C PHE A 46 9.04 -25.63 10.41
N PHE A 47 7.90 -26.10 9.89
CA PHE A 47 6.59 -25.51 10.14
C PHE A 47 5.48 -26.57 10.19
N HIS A 48 4.38 -26.23 10.87
CA HIS A 48 3.15 -27.03 10.95
C HIS A 48 1.98 -26.26 10.33
N VAL A 49 1.17 -26.93 9.51
CA VAL A 49 -0.06 -26.37 8.93
C VAL A 49 -1.27 -26.90 9.70
N ILE A 50 -2.08 -25.99 10.23
CA ILE A 50 -3.32 -26.33 10.92
C ILE A 50 -4.48 -26.07 9.94
N ASP A 51 -5.04 -27.15 9.40
CA ASP A 51 -6.13 -27.14 8.41
C ASP A 51 -7.42 -27.82 8.90
N SER A 52 -7.33 -28.71 9.90
CA SER A 52 -8.42 -29.54 10.39
C SER A 52 -8.26 -29.92 11.87
N ILE A 53 -9.35 -30.37 12.50
CA ILE A 53 -9.41 -30.82 13.90
C ILE A 53 -8.64 -32.16 14.11
N GLY A 54 -8.23 -32.83 13.03
CA GLY A 54 -7.46 -34.09 13.11
C GLY A 54 -5.94 -33.90 13.11
N ASN A 55 -5.44 -32.76 12.63
CA ASN A 55 -4.01 -32.47 12.52
C ASN A 55 -3.42 -31.92 13.84
N HIS A 56 -3.65 -32.65 14.94
CA HIS A 56 -3.19 -32.31 16.29
C HIS A 56 -1.96 -33.11 16.73
N GLY A 57 -1.19 -33.62 15.78
CA GLY A 57 0.12 -34.21 16.07
C GLY A 57 0.97 -33.22 16.86
N ILE A 58 1.31 -33.56 18.09
CA ILE A 58 2.18 -32.75 18.94
C ILE A 58 3.57 -32.84 18.34
N GLU A 59 3.98 -31.80 17.64
CA GLU A 59 5.31 -31.72 17.09
C GLU A 59 5.97 -30.38 17.41
N SER A 60 7.27 -30.42 17.64
CA SER A 60 8.08 -29.33 18.19
C SER A 60 8.43 -28.24 17.17
N GLN A 61 7.53 -27.92 16.24
CA GLN A 61 7.82 -26.98 15.16
C GLN A 61 7.96 -25.54 15.63
N HIS A 62 8.79 -24.79 14.90
CA HIS A 62 9.09 -23.39 15.21
C HIS A 62 8.13 -22.39 14.54
N ARG A 63 7.29 -22.82 13.58
CA ARG A 63 6.38 -21.95 12.82
C ARG A 63 5.03 -22.65 12.62
N HIS A 64 3.94 -21.92 12.84
CA HIS A 64 2.59 -22.42 12.65
C HIS A 64 1.86 -21.55 11.62
N CYS A 65 1.27 -22.21 10.63
CA CYS A 65 0.42 -21.58 9.61
C CYS A 65 -1.00 -22.10 9.80
N ILE A 66 -1.97 -21.19 9.88
CA ILE A 66 -3.36 -21.52 10.15
C ILE A 66 -4.17 -21.16 8.92
N HIS A 67 -4.65 -22.20 8.22
CA HIS A 67 -5.41 -22.05 6.98
C HIS A 67 -6.91 -21.91 7.24
N ASN A 68 -7.39 -22.31 8.43
CA ASN A 68 -8.76 -22.09 8.86
C ASN A 68 -8.77 -21.35 10.21
N ASN A 69 -9.02 -20.04 10.15
CA ASN A 69 -8.98 -19.17 11.32
C ASN A 69 -10.03 -19.54 12.38
N GLY A 70 -11.14 -20.19 12.00
CA GLY A 70 -12.16 -20.64 12.95
C GLY A 70 -11.64 -21.69 13.94
N LEU A 71 -10.59 -22.43 13.57
CA LEU A 71 -9.97 -23.43 14.44
C LEU A 71 -9.35 -22.82 15.69
N LEU A 72 -8.91 -21.54 15.63
CA LEU A 72 -8.35 -20.85 16.79
C LEU A 72 -9.36 -20.66 17.93
N GLY A 73 -10.65 -20.70 17.65
CA GLY A 73 -11.71 -20.59 18.66
C GLY A 73 -12.02 -21.90 19.37
N ILE A 74 -11.48 -23.02 18.87
CA ILE A 74 -11.74 -24.35 19.40
C ILE A 74 -10.79 -24.60 20.59
N LYS A 75 -11.37 -24.85 21.77
CA LYS A 75 -10.60 -25.09 23.01
C LYS A 75 -9.55 -26.20 22.88
N GLY A 76 -9.83 -27.26 22.12
CA GLY A 76 -8.89 -28.35 21.86
C GLY A 76 -7.65 -27.88 21.09
N VAL A 77 -7.85 -27.07 20.04
CA VAL A 77 -6.78 -26.47 19.23
C VAL A 77 -5.96 -25.50 20.09
N GLN A 78 -6.63 -24.65 20.87
CA GLN A 78 -5.95 -23.72 21.79
C GLN A 78 -5.06 -24.47 22.79
N LYS A 79 -5.55 -25.54 23.41
CA LYS A 79 -4.76 -26.36 24.35
C LYS A 79 -3.55 -27.01 23.68
N SER A 80 -3.73 -27.55 22.48
CA SER A 80 -2.65 -28.13 21.68
C SER A 80 -1.58 -27.07 21.36
N MET A 81 -2.03 -25.89 20.92
CA MET A 81 -1.17 -24.73 20.62
C MET A 81 -0.38 -24.23 21.85
N THR A 82 -1.02 -24.11 23.01
CA THR A 82 -0.35 -23.67 24.24
C THR A 82 0.69 -24.68 24.76
N SER A 83 0.62 -25.94 24.33
CA SER A 83 1.57 -26.99 24.72
C SER A 83 2.91 -26.88 23.99
N ILE A 84 3.05 -25.97 23.01
CA ILE A 84 4.26 -25.80 22.19
C ILE A 84 4.91 -24.45 22.52
N PRO A 85 5.88 -24.39 23.46
CA PRO A 85 6.49 -23.12 23.87
C PRO A 85 7.45 -22.52 22.82
N ASN A 86 7.88 -23.33 21.84
CA ASN A 86 8.94 -22.96 20.88
C ASN A 86 8.44 -22.26 19.61
N VAL A 87 7.15 -21.95 19.52
CA VAL A 87 6.59 -21.28 18.34
C VAL A 87 7.13 -19.86 18.21
N ARG A 88 7.77 -19.57 17.07
CA ARG A 88 8.37 -18.28 16.73
C ARG A 88 7.56 -17.51 15.68
N SER A 89 6.64 -18.14 14.98
CA SER A 89 5.80 -17.47 13.98
C SER A 89 4.41 -18.09 13.91
N ILE A 90 3.38 -17.24 13.87
CA ILE A 90 1.99 -17.63 13.64
C ILE A 90 1.46 -16.79 12.48
N LEU A 91 1.00 -17.45 11.42
CA LEU A 91 0.44 -16.82 10.23
C LEU A 91 -0.99 -17.30 10.01
N CYS A 92 -1.95 -16.39 10.09
CA CYS A 92 -3.38 -16.65 9.89
C CYS A 92 -3.75 -16.35 8.43
N THR A 93 -3.56 -17.32 7.55
CA THR A 93 -3.76 -17.17 6.10
C THR A 93 -5.14 -17.61 5.64
N GLY A 94 -5.99 -18.09 6.56
CA GLY A 94 -7.37 -18.47 6.25
C GLY A 94 -8.27 -17.32 5.83
N ALA A 95 -9.47 -17.66 5.37
CA ALA A 95 -10.48 -16.69 5.00
C ALA A 95 -10.78 -15.71 6.14
N TYR A 96 -11.13 -14.47 5.77
CA TYR A 96 -11.49 -13.44 6.73
C TYR A 96 -12.64 -13.91 7.61
N HIS A 97 -12.47 -13.82 8.94
CA HIS A 97 -13.50 -14.20 9.88
C HIS A 97 -14.25 -12.96 10.37
N GLN A 98 -15.55 -12.90 10.09
CA GLN A 98 -16.40 -11.76 10.44
C GLN A 98 -16.58 -11.63 11.96
N TYR A 99 -16.59 -12.76 12.66
CA TYR A 99 -16.76 -12.85 14.11
C TYR A 99 -15.41 -12.92 14.83
N PRO A 100 -15.35 -12.47 16.09
CA PRO A 100 -14.13 -12.57 16.87
C PRO A 100 -13.78 -14.02 17.15
N VAL A 101 -12.52 -14.36 16.95
CA VAL A 101 -12.00 -15.65 17.40
C VAL A 101 -11.14 -15.38 18.63
N PRO A 102 -11.48 -15.94 19.80
CA PRO A 102 -10.59 -15.85 20.95
C PRO A 102 -9.29 -16.57 20.60
N ILE A 103 -8.16 -15.85 20.63
CA ILE A 103 -6.84 -16.43 20.38
C ILE A 103 -6.11 -16.51 21.72
N CYS A 104 -5.61 -17.70 22.06
CA CYS A 104 -4.69 -17.87 23.17
C CYS A 104 -3.26 -17.64 22.67
N LEU A 105 -2.60 -16.59 23.18
CA LEU A 105 -1.25 -16.19 22.77
C LEU A 105 -0.19 -16.49 23.84
N SER A 106 -0.14 -17.73 24.31
CA SER A 106 0.80 -18.17 25.36
C SER A 106 2.18 -18.56 24.82
N PHE A 107 2.74 -17.77 23.89
CA PHE A 107 3.96 -18.12 23.14
C PHE A 107 5.14 -17.20 23.47
N SER A 108 5.94 -17.51 24.47
CA SER A 108 7.02 -16.62 24.95
C SER A 108 8.11 -16.30 23.90
N LEU A 109 8.35 -17.19 22.93
CA LEU A 109 9.36 -17.02 21.88
C LEU A 109 8.82 -16.46 20.55
N LEU A 110 7.56 -16.01 20.53
CA LEU A 110 6.92 -15.54 19.30
C LEU A 110 7.58 -14.26 18.77
N ARG A 111 7.97 -14.29 17.50
CA ARG A 111 8.59 -13.15 16.79
C ARG A 111 7.68 -12.56 15.72
N VAL A 112 6.79 -13.37 15.14
CA VAL A 112 5.89 -12.96 14.06
C VAL A 112 4.46 -13.40 14.40
N LEU A 113 3.55 -12.45 14.47
CA LEU A 113 2.12 -12.70 14.55
C LEU A 113 1.42 -11.95 13.42
N ASP A 114 0.95 -12.70 12.42
CA ASP A 114 0.05 -12.17 11.38
C ASP A 114 -1.35 -12.72 11.59
N ALA A 115 -2.23 -11.87 12.10
CA ALA A 115 -3.63 -12.13 12.41
C ALA A 115 -4.55 -11.11 11.73
N VAL A 116 -4.15 -10.55 10.59
CA VAL A 116 -4.94 -9.52 9.88
C VAL A 116 -6.31 -10.04 9.44
N THR A 117 -6.41 -11.33 9.13
CA THR A 117 -7.65 -12.01 8.72
C THR A 117 -8.61 -12.27 9.88
N ILE A 118 -8.20 -11.97 11.12
CA ILE A 118 -8.97 -12.17 12.35
C ILE A 118 -9.35 -10.81 12.93
N ARG A 119 -10.65 -10.63 13.17
CA ARG A 119 -11.19 -9.42 13.81
C ARG A 119 -11.17 -9.58 15.34
N PHE A 120 -10.60 -8.60 16.03
CA PHE A 120 -10.66 -8.50 17.49
C PHE A 120 -11.67 -7.41 17.91
N TYR A 121 -12.54 -7.71 18.88
CA TYR A 121 -13.41 -6.68 19.51
C TYR A 121 -12.73 -5.95 20.66
N TYR A 122 -11.88 -6.67 21.39
CA TYR A 122 -11.07 -6.13 22.47
C TYR A 122 -9.59 -6.31 22.13
N PHE A 123 -8.75 -5.41 22.63
CA PHE A 123 -7.32 -5.56 22.45
C PHE A 123 -6.84 -6.86 23.12
N PRO A 124 -6.13 -7.75 22.40
CA PRO A 124 -5.61 -8.99 22.98
C PRO A 124 -4.44 -8.69 23.92
N SER A 125 -4.74 -8.53 25.21
CA SER A 125 -3.78 -8.12 26.25
C SER A 125 -2.58 -9.07 26.40
N GLU A 126 -2.73 -10.32 25.96
CA GLU A 126 -1.68 -11.33 25.95
C GLU A 126 -0.56 -10.97 24.99
N VAL A 127 -0.85 -10.23 23.90
CA VAL A 127 0.15 -9.81 22.91
C VAL A 127 1.27 -9.01 23.57
N VAL A 128 0.97 -8.16 24.56
CA VAL A 128 1.99 -7.30 25.19
C VAL A 128 2.98 -8.08 26.07
N LYS A 129 2.71 -9.36 26.35
CA LYS A 129 3.63 -10.26 27.06
C LYS A 129 4.70 -10.84 26.11
N LEU A 130 4.51 -10.69 24.80
CA LEU A 130 5.37 -11.27 23.76
C LEU A 130 6.59 -10.37 23.47
N VAL A 131 7.51 -10.25 24.42
CA VAL A 131 8.64 -9.30 24.33
C VAL A 131 9.62 -9.56 23.18
N GLN A 132 9.62 -10.75 22.58
CA GLN A 132 10.45 -11.09 21.41
C GLN A 132 9.80 -10.73 20.07
N LEU A 133 8.58 -10.19 20.09
CA LEU A 133 7.82 -9.90 18.88
C LEU A 133 8.49 -8.81 18.05
N ARG A 134 8.66 -9.08 16.76
CA ARG A 134 9.22 -8.16 15.76
C ARG A 134 8.21 -7.73 14.72
N TYR A 135 7.21 -8.56 14.45
CA TYR A 135 6.12 -8.29 13.52
C TYR A 135 4.77 -8.59 14.16
N LEU A 136 3.89 -7.60 14.17
CA LEU A 136 2.52 -7.70 14.67
C LEU A 136 1.56 -7.10 13.65
N ALA A 137 0.64 -7.92 13.16
CA ALA A 137 -0.41 -7.47 12.25
C ALA A 137 -1.76 -8.04 12.66
N PHE A 138 -2.79 -7.19 12.81
CA PHE A 138 -4.12 -7.62 13.25
C PHE A 138 -5.22 -6.62 12.87
N THR A 139 -6.48 -7.04 12.96
CA THR A 139 -7.64 -6.18 12.73
C THR A 139 -8.34 -5.83 14.04
N TYR A 140 -8.36 -4.55 14.40
CA TYR A 140 -8.94 -4.05 15.65
C TYR A 140 -9.46 -2.62 15.49
N ASN A 141 -10.68 -2.37 15.96
CA ASN A 141 -11.36 -1.07 15.79
C ASN A 141 -11.30 -0.18 17.05
N GLY A 142 -10.76 -0.67 18.17
CA GLY A 142 -10.66 0.11 19.41
C GLY A 142 -9.35 0.87 19.56
N LYS A 143 -9.21 1.62 20.66
CA LYS A 143 -7.97 2.35 21.01
C LYS A 143 -6.88 1.37 21.43
N LEU A 144 -5.67 1.55 20.90
CA LEU A 144 -4.53 0.75 21.34
C LEU A 144 -4.13 1.17 22.77
N PRO A 145 -3.89 0.23 23.68
CA PRO A 145 -3.46 0.56 25.03
C PRO A 145 -2.00 1.00 25.05
N ALA A 146 -1.65 1.86 26.01
CA ALA A 146 -0.28 2.28 26.32
C ALA A 146 0.71 1.10 26.47
N SER A 147 0.21 -0.05 26.96
CA SER A 147 1.01 -1.26 27.14
C SER A 147 1.60 -1.83 25.84
N ILE A 148 1.17 -1.37 24.65
CA ILE A 148 1.79 -1.75 23.37
C ILE A 148 3.28 -1.40 23.32
N SER A 149 3.70 -0.33 24.01
CA SER A 149 5.11 0.11 24.06
C SER A 149 6.04 -0.89 24.74
N LYS A 150 5.49 -1.84 25.53
CA LYS A 150 6.25 -2.94 26.12
C LYS A 150 6.87 -3.86 25.07
N LEU A 151 6.39 -3.80 23.82
CA LEU A 151 6.96 -4.54 22.68
C LEU A 151 8.17 -3.79 22.10
N TRP A 152 9.22 -3.61 22.90
CA TRP A 152 10.41 -2.82 22.54
C TRP A 152 11.20 -3.37 21.35
N ASN A 153 11.06 -4.66 21.03
CA ASN A 153 11.67 -5.30 19.85
C ASN A 153 10.85 -5.17 18.57
N LEU A 154 9.67 -4.55 18.62
CA LEU A 154 8.76 -4.54 17.48
C LEU A 154 9.31 -3.67 16.35
N GLU A 155 9.48 -4.26 15.18
CA GLU A 155 9.97 -3.58 13.97
C GLU A 155 8.81 -3.20 13.04
N CYS A 156 7.71 -3.96 13.06
CA CYS A 156 6.55 -3.77 12.19
C CYS A 156 5.24 -3.91 12.95
N LEU A 157 4.42 -2.85 12.92
CA LEU A 157 3.08 -2.81 13.47
C LEU A 157 2.07 -2.46 12.38
N ILE A 158 1.12 -3.37 12.13
CA ILE A 158 0.03 -3.18 11.18
C ILE A 158 -1.29 -3.35 11.92
N VAL A 159 -2.03 -2.25 12.07
CA VAL A 159 -3.37 -2.27 12.66
C VAL A 159 -4.37 -1.92 11.58
N ARG A 160 -5.11 -2.95 11.14
CA ARG A 160 -6.24 -2.75 10.24
C ARG A 160 -7.50 -2.47 11.03
N GLN A 161 -8.39 -1.71 10.42
CA GLN A 161 -9.74 -1.48 10.92
C GLN A 161 -10.72 -2.06 9.91
N TYR A 162 -11.84 -2.59 10.42
CA TYR A 162 -12.93 -3.01 9.56
C TYR A 162 -13.69 -1.80 9.03
N LEU A 163 -14.00 -1.82 7.72
CA LEU A 163 -14.83 -0.83 7.05
C LEU A 163 -16.29 -0.97 7.53
N SER A 164 -16.62 -0.37 8.67
CA SER A 164 -18.01 -0.11 9.03
C SER A 164 -18.42 1.26 8.48
N ILE A 165 -19.63 1.35 7.92
CA ILE A 165 -20.31 2.62 7.66
C ILE A 165 -20.48 3.28 9.03
N LEU A 166 -19.57 4.17 9.39
CA LEU A 166 -19.64 4.96 10.62
C LEU A 166 -19.81 6.41 10.22
N SER A 167 -20.68 7.09 10.97
CA SER A 167 -21.00 8.49 10.80
C SER A 167 -19.71 9.33 10.81
N SER A 168 -19.66 10.28 9.87
CA SER A 168 -18.68 11.38 9.88
C SER A 168 -18.59 11.96 11.29
N GLY A 169 -17.38 11.98 11.89
CA GLY A 169 -17.13 12.50 13.22
C GLY A 169 -16.85 11.48 14.33
N ALA A 170 -17.01 10.17 14.10
CA ALA A 170 -16.57 9.16 15.07
C ALA A 170 -15.03 9.09 15.10
N HIS A 171 -14.43 9.74 16.11
CA HIS A 171 -12.98 9.75 16.34
C HIS A 171 -12.35 8.37 16.12
N ARG A 172 -11.53 8.27 15.06
CA ARG A 172 -10.71 7.09 14.76
C ARG A 172 -9.83 6.79 15.99
N PRO A 173 -9.52 5.51 16.27
CA PRO A 173 -8.85 5.16 17.52
C PRO A 173 -7.49 5.86 17.63
N TYR A 174 -7.37 6.60 18.72
CA TYR A 174 -6.18 7.31 19.18
C TYR A 174 -5.07 6.29 19.46
N LEU A 175 -3.93 6.44 18.78
CA LEU A 175 -2.70 5.74 19.14
C LEU A 175 -2.25 6.23 20.53
N PRO A 176 -1.74 5.36 21.39
CA PRO A 176 -1.21 5.76 22.69
C PRO A 176 0.02 6.64 22.53
N ASN A 177 0.22 7.62 23.42
CA ASN A 177 1.40 8.49 23.42
C ASN A 177 2.70 7.67 23.48
N GLU A 178 2.66 6.53 24.16
CA GLU A 178 3.77 5.59 24.33
C GLU A 178 4.22 4.92 23.02
N ILE A 179 3.51 5.13 21.90
CA ILE A 179 3.98 4.71 20.58
C ILE A 179 5.34 5.32 20.25
N TRP A 180 5.60 6.54 20.73
CA TRP A 180 6.86 7.26 20.54
C TRP A 180 8.06 6.60 21.23
N ASP A 181 7.82 5.76 22.24
CA ASP A 181 8.88 5.04 22.94
C ASP A 181 9.37 3.80 22.19
N MET A 182 8.65 3.37 21.14
CA MET A 182 8.95 2.19 20.33
C MET A 182 10.06 2.46 19.31
N ARG A 183 11.27 2.80 19.78
CA ARG A 183 12.42 3.21 18.96
C ARG A 183 12.90 2.18 17.93
N GLY A 184 12.57 0.90 18.14
CA GLY A 184 12.86 -0.20 17.21
C GLY A 184 11.95 -0.23 15.97
N LEU A 185 10.85 0.51 15.99
CA LEU A 185 9.81 0.46 14.96
C LEU A 185 10.32 1.04 13.63
N ARG A 186 10.19 0.24 12.56
CA ARG A 186 10.58 0.58 11.20
C ARG A 186 9.38 0.79 10.28
N HIS A 187 8.28 0.09 10.57
CA HIS A 187 7.07 0.13 9.76
C HIS A 187 5.84 0.25 10.65
N LEU A 188 5.08 1.32 10.42
CA LEU A 188 3.80 1.57 11.07
C LEU A 188 2.72 1.74 10.00
N GLN A 189 1.69 0.90 10.07
CA GLN A 189 0.51 1.06 9.24
C GLN A 189 -0.73 1.11 10.13
N VAL A 190 -1.46 2.21 10.04
CA VAL A 190 -2.72 2.46 10.74
C VAL A 190 -3.79 2.85 9.72
N MET A 191 -5.03 2.43 9.92
CA MET A 191 -6.12 2.76 9.00
C MET A 191 -6.83 4.04 9.45
N GLY A 192 -6.18 5.16 9.19
CA GLY A 192 -6.75 6.49 9.36
C GLY A 192 -6.52 7.14 10.71
N SER A 193 -5.84 6.45 11.63
CA SER A 193 -5.58 6.99 12.96
C SER A 193 -4.63 8.19 12.94
N ASP A 194 -4.89 9.12 13.85
CA ASP A 194 -3.98 10.20 14.17
C ASP A 194 -2.80 9.64 15.00
N LEU A 195 -1.59 10.07 14.66
CA LEU A 195 -0.45 10.02 15.58
C LEU A 195 -0.72 10.98 16.75
N PRO A 196 -0.33 10.61 17.98
CA PRO A 196 -0.49 11.48 19.12
C PRO A 196 0.52 12.62 19.06
N ASP A 197 0.14 13.79 19.57
CA ASP A 197 1.04 14.93 19.68
C ASP A 197 2.25 14.57 20.54
N PRO A 198 3.48 14.93 20.12
CA PRO A 198 4.69 14.62 20.86
C PRO A 198 4.79 15.52 22.11
N SER A 199 4.18 15.09 23.21
CA SER A 199 4.04 15.87 24.44
C SER A 199 5.32 16.03 25.26
N TYR A 200 6.43 15.40 24.85
CA TYR A 200 7.72 15.43 25.56
C TYR A 200 8.92 15.37 24.61
N GLU A 201 10.07 15.89 25.03
CA GLU A 201 11.25 16.02 24.18
C GLU A 201 11.80 14.69 23.65
N GLY A 202 11.63 13.61 24.42
CA GLY A 202 12.09 12.26 24.08
C GLY A 202 11.21 11.53 23.06
N ALA A 203 10.05 12.07 22.69
CA ALA A 203 9.12 11.47 21.76
C ALA A 203 9.73 11.45 20.34
N LEU A 204 10.26 10.29 19.93
CA LEU A 204 11.00 10.17 18.68
C LEU A 204 10.94 8.73 18.15
N LEU A 205 10.62 8.58 16.86
CA LEU A 205 10.71 7.32 16.13
C LEU A 205 11.90 7.35 15.16
N PRO A 206 13.14 7.20 15.65
CA PRO A 206 14.35 7.45 14.87
C PRO A 206 14.57 6.46 13.74
N ASN A 207 13.97 5.26 13.80
CA ASN A 207 14.16 4.18 12.83
C ASN A 207 12.96 3.96 11.91
N LEU A 208 11.90 4.76 12.04
CA LEU A 208 10.70 4.58 11.24
C LEU A 208 10.95 4.99 9.78
N LEU A 209 10.76 4.03 8.88
CA LEU A 209 10.97 4.18 7.44
C LEU A 209 9.66 4.29 6.67
N THR A 210 8.59 3.70 7.20
CA THR A 210 7.28 3.62 6.54
C THR A 210 6.18 3.98 7.53
N LEU A 211 5.38 4.97 7.19
CA LEU A 211 4.16 5.37 7.89
C LEU A 211 3.01 5.36 6.89
N LEU A 212 2.04 4.45 7.04
CA LEU A 212 0.94 4.32 6.07
C LEU A 212 -0.42 4.44 6.74
N GLY A 213 -1.31 5.14 6.04
CA GLY A 213 -2.70 5.35 6.42
C GLY A 213 -2.88 6.27 7.62
N THR A 214 -1.91 7.13 7.94
CA THR A 214 -2.12 8.16 8.95
C THR A 214 -3.11 9.20 8.46
N SER A 215 -3.82 9.85 9.38
CA SER A 215 -4.71 10.96 9.06
C SER A 215 -3.93 12.22 8.62
N ALA A 216 -4.57 13.07 7.83
CA ALA A 216 -4.04 14.38 7.44
C ALA A 216 -3.65 15.26 8.64
N ARG A 217 -4.37 15.14 9.78
CA ARG A 217 -4.09 15.90 11.01
C ARG A 217 -2.73 15.58 11.62
N SER A 218 -2.16 14.42 11.31
CA SER A 218 -0.82 14.03 11.79
C SER A 218 0.32 14.59 10.95
N CYS A 219 0.03 15.31 9.87
CA CYS A 219 1.03 15.90 8.99
C CYS A 219 1.47 17.30 9.48
N THR A 220 1.73 17.45 10.78
CA THR A 220 2.24 18.68 11.39
C THR A 220 3.77 18.70 11.37
N LYS A 221 4.36 19.90 11.41
CA LYS A 221 5.81 20.07 11.52
C LYS A 221 6.40 19.36 12.74
N GLU A 222 5.69 19.38 13.87
CA GLU A 222 6.13 18.75 15.11
C GLU A 222 6.19 17.23 14.98
N ILE A 223 5.12 16.59 14.50
CA ILE A 223 5.03 15.13 14.33
C ILE A 223 6.05 14.65 13.27
N LEU A 224 6.09 15.29 12.11
CA LEU A 224 7.00 14.92 11.03
C LEU A 224 8.47 15.11 11.42
N GLY A 225 8.78 16.14 12.22
CA GLY A 225 10.10 16.36 12.80
C GLY A 225 10.57 15.23 13.73
N ARG A 226 9.65 14.44 14.30
CA ARG A 226 9.97 13.28 15.15
C ARG A 226 10.23 11.99 14.36
N ILE A 227 10.21 12.03 13.03
CA ILE A 227 10.35 10.87 12.15
C ILE A 227 11.39 11.13 11.03
N PRO A 228 12.67 11.37 11.38
CA PRO A 228 13.67 11.93 10.45
C PRO A 228 14.14 10.96 9.34
N ARG A 229 13.83 9.66 9.43
CA ARG A 229 14.25 8.64 8.46
C ARG A 229 13.13 8.17 7.53
N LEU A 230 11.98 8.84 7.54
CA LEU A 230 10.81 8.44 6.79
C LEU A 230 11.08 8.43 5.28
N LYS A 231 10.80 7.30 4.63
CA LYS A 231 10.93 7.11 3.18
C LYS A 231 9.59 6.92 2.47
N LYS A 232 8.58 6.41 3.18
CA LYS A 232 7.25 6.14 2.63
C LYS A 232 6.17 6.69 3.54
N LEU A 233 5.34 7.57 3.00
CA LEU A 233 4.23 8.20 3.71
C LEU A 233 2.92 7.91 2.97
N GLY A 234 1.91 7.46 3.72
CA GLY A 234 0.55 7.26 3.24
C GLY A 234 -0.42 8.05 4.10
N ILE A 235 -1.12 9.01 3.52
CA ILE A 235 -2.06 9.91 4.17
C ILE A 235 -3.48 9.55 3.74
N GLN A 236 -4.38 9.48 4.72
CA GLN A 236 -5.82 9.39 4.52
C GLN A 236 -6.47 10.70 4.94
N ILE A 237 -7.16 11.34 4.01
CA ILE A 237 -7.85 12.59 4.20
C ILE A 237 -9.35 12.27 4.29
N GLU A 238 -9.98 12.64 5.39
CA GLU A 238 -11.45 12.68 5.50
C GLU A 238 -11.86 14.13 5.31
N LEU A 239 -12.67 14.40 4.29
CA LEU A 239 -13.26 15.73 4.10
C LEU A 239 -14.49 15.82 5.00
N ALA A 240 -14.59 16.89 5.77
CA ALA A 240 -15.83 17.23 6.43
C ALA A 240 -16.88 17.55 5.36
N LEU A 241 -18.11 17.09 5.57
CA LEU A 241 -19.23 17.55 4.77
C LEU A 241 -19.43 19.03 5.13
N ASP A 242 -19.47 19.90 4.12
CA ASP A 242 -19.88 21.32 4.23
C ASP A 242 -18.83 22.35 4.70
N VAL A 243 -17.53 22.05 4.67
CA VAL A 243 -16.49 23.08 4.91
C VAL A 243 -15.36 22.99 3.88
N ASP A 244 -15.13 24.09 3.15
CA ASP A 244 -13.94 24.31 2.33
C ASP A 244 -12.75 24.64 3.24
N GLU A 245 -12.26 23.65 3.99
CA GLU A 245 -11.02 23.81 4.76
C GLU A 245 -9.80 23.58 3.88
N PRO A 246 -8.82 24.50 3.85
CA PRO A 246 -7.57 24.29 3.12
C PRO A 246 -6.82 23.10 3.71
N LEU A 247 -6.31 22.23 2.84
CA LEU A 247 -5.52 21.07 3.28
C LEU A 247 -4.11 21.49 3.70
N CYS A 248 -3.95 21.92 4.95
CA CYS A 248 -2.65 22.30 5.53
C CYS A 248 -1.68 21.10 5.66
N CYS A 249 -2.11 19.87 5.41
CA CYS A 249 -1.25 18.69 5.50
C CYS A 249 -0.09 18.70 4.50
N PHE A 250 -0.18 19.50 3.43
CA PHE A 250 0.84 19.61 2.41
C PHE A 250 1.97 20.58 2.78
N ASP A 251 1.69 21.60 3.59
CA ASP A 251 2.63 22.69 3.92
C ASP A 251 3.95 22.20 4.53
N HIS A 252 3.90 21.05 5.21
CA HIS A 252 5.03 20.49 5.93
C HIS A 252 5.69 19.31 5.22
N LEU A 253 5.12 18.78 4.14
CA LEU A 253 5.69 17.63 3.43
C LEU A 253 7.02 17.97 2.75
N VAL A 254 7.21 19.22 2.34
CA VAL A 254 8.46 19.72 1.74
C VAL A 254 9.66 19.49 2.65
N SER A 255 9.44 19.49 3.97
CA SER A 255 10.52 19.25 4.95
C SER A 255 11.04 17.81 4.96
N LEU A 256 10.34 16.88 4.32
CA LEU A 256 10.70 15.46 4.28
C LEU A 256 11.65 15.16 3.11
N HIS A 257 12.90 15.63 3.19
CA HIS A 257 13.93 15.49 2.14
C HIS A 257 14.34 14.05 1.78
N ARG A 258 13.90 13.05 2.55
CA ARG A 258 14.20 11.62 2.34
C ARG A 258 13.00 10.83 1.85
N LEU A 259 11.85 11.50 1.65
CA LEU A 259 10.62 10.86 1.26
C LEU A 259 10.71 10.44 -0.21
N GLU A 260 10.69 9.13 -0.44
CA GLU A 260 10.78 8.52 -1.77
C GLU A 260 9.39 8.14 -2.32
N SER A 261 8.40 7.92 -1.44
CA SER A 261 7.05 7.53 -1.83
C SER A 261 5.99 8.24 -1.00
N LEU A 262 5.06 8.91 -1.68
CA LEU A 262 3.88 9.53 -1.08
C LEU A 262 2.60 8.92 -1.67
N LYS A 263 1.63 8.62 -0.80
CA LYS A 263 0.28 8.21 -1.19
C LYS A 263 -0.73 9.05 -0.43
N CYS A 264 -1.55 9.83 -1.12
CA CYS A 264 -2.65 10.60 -0.53
C CYS A 264 -3.98 10.03 -1.03
N VAL A 265 -4.89 9.73 -0.10
CA VAL A 265 -6.21 9.16 -0.41
C VAL A 265 -7.29 9.94 0.31
N ILE A 266 -8.25 10.47 -0.43
CA ILE A 266 -9.49 10.96 0.15
C ILE A 266 -10.44 9.79 0.39
N VAL A 267 -10.90 9.67 1.63
CA VAL A 267 -11.88 8.68 2.05
C VAL A 267 -13.26 9.25 1.72
N ASN A 268 -14.05 8.51 0.95
CA ASN A 268 -15.36 8.92 0.42
C ASN A 268 -15.32 10.19 -0.46
N PRO A 269 -14.63 10.15 -1.61
CA PRO A 269 -14.55 11.29 -2.51
C PRO A 269 -15.96 11.67 -3.01
N ASN A 270 -16.40 12.89 -2.70
CA ASN A 270 -17.63 13.45 -3.25
C ASN A 270 -17.33 14.09 -4.61
N SER A 271 -18.10 13.73 -5.63
CA SER A 271 -17.97 14.29 -6.98
C SER A 271 -18.21 15.80 -7.07
N ARG A 272 -18.70 16.45 -6.01
CA ARG A 272 -18.89 17.91 -5.96
C ARG A 272 -17.79 18.68 -5.22
N LEU A 273 -17.06 18.02 -4.31
CA LEU A 273 -16.03 18.68 -3.51
C LEU A 273 -14.75 18.79 -4.35
N GLN A 274 -14.26 20.01 -4.48
CA GLN A 274 -12.90 20.30 -4.93
C GLN A 274 -12.10 20.66 -3.70
N VAL A 275 -10.92 20.06 -3.55
CA VAL A 275 -10.00 20.55 -2.52
C VAL A 275 -9.55 21.94 -2.93
N LEU A 276 -9.83 22.93 -2.09
CA LEU A 276 -9.26 24.26 -2.22
C LEU A 276 -7.77 24.16 -1.90
N VAL A 277 -6.94 23.98 -2.92
CA VAL A 277 -5.49 24.10 -2.77
C VAL A 277 -5.14 25.58 -2.90
N PRO A 278 -4.24 26.10 -2.03
CA PRO A 278 -3.71 27.45 -2.21
C PRO A 278 -3.24 27.66 -3.65
N THR A 279 -3.50 28.84 -4.21
CA THR A 279 -3.01 29.22 -5.52
C THR A 279 -1.48 29.05 -5.58
N PRO A 280 -0.91 28.52 -6.68
CA PRO A 280 0.55 28.40 -6.84
C PRO A 280 1.23 29.75 -6.61
N PRO A 281 2.39 29.78 -5.90
CA PRO A 281 3.61 29.15 -6.41
C PRO A 281 4.38 28.31 -5.36
N VAL A 282 3.69 27.56 -4.49
CA VAL A 282 4.35 26.78 -3.43
C VAL A 282 4.46 25.31 -3.85
N SER A 283 5.70 24.82 -3.99
CA SER A 283 5.97 23.39 -4.14
C SER A 283 5.44 22.65 -2.91
N ILE A 284 4.38 21.85 -3.08
CA ILE A 284 3.73 21.11 -1.99
C ILE A 284 4.34 19.72 -1.77
N PHE A 285 5.22 19.28 -2.67
CA PHE A 285 5.77 17.93 -2.69
C PHE A 285 7.29 17.97 -2.54
N PRO A 286 7.89 17.08 -1.71
CA PRO A 286 9.34 17.01 -1.60
C PRO A 286 9.99 16.48 -2.90
N MET A 287 11.06 17.16 -3.35
CA MET A 287 11.79 16.87 -4.59
C MET A 287 12.45 15.47 -4.64
N SER A 288 12.57 14.80 -3.48
CA SER A 288 13.12 13.44 -3.37
C SER A 288 12.15 12.34 -3.82
N LEU A 289 10.90 12.68 -4.17
CA LEU A 289 9.88 11.71 -4.53
C LEU A 289 10.22 10.95 -5.81
N ARG A 290 10.11 9.62 -5.70
CA ARG A 290 10.18 8.67 -6.83
C ARG A 290 8.83 8.07 -7.14
N LYS A 291 7.90 8.09 -6.20
CA LYS A 291 6.54 7.57 -6.37
C LYS A 291 5.50 8.47 -5.74
N LEU A 292 4.53 8.88 -6.55
CA LEU A 292 3.37 9.65 -6.13
C LEU A 292 2.08 8.88 -6.47
N THR A 293 1.16 8.82 -5.51
CA THR A 293 -0.18 8.25 -5.71
C THR A 293 -1.20 9.19 -5.10
N LEU A 294 -2.09 9.70 -5.92
CA LEU A 294 -3.13 10.65 -5.56
C LEU A 294 -4.49 10.02 -5.84
N THR A 295 -5.42 10.12 -4.89
CA THR A 295 -6.77 9.56 -5.02
C THR A 295 -7.81 10.53 -4.49
N GLY A 296 -8.76 10.95 -5.33
CA GLY A 296 -9.91 11.75 -4.89
C GLY A 296 -9.72 13.24 -4.66
N LEU A 297 -8.52 13.80 -4.92
CA LEU A 297 -8.19 15.20 -4.61
C LEU A 297 -8.94 16.24 -5.43
N GLY A 298 -9.37 15.89 -6.64
CA GLY A 298 -10.09 16.82 -7.51
C GLY A 298 -9.27 18.05 -7.92
N LEU A 299 -7.94 17.94 -8.02
CA LEU A 299 -7.08 19.06 -8.39
C LEU A 299 -7.33 19.48 -9.85
N PRO A 300 -7.31 20.78 -10.20
CA PRO A 300 -7.28 21.20 -11.58
C PRO A 300 -6.03 20.66 -12.30
N TRP A 301 -6.15 20.33 -13.59
CA TRP A 301 -5.02 19.83 -14.40
C TRP A 301 -3.85 20.82 -14.49
N GLU A 302 -4.08 22.12 -14.35
CA GLU A 302 -3.05 23.17 -14.28
C GLU A 302 -2.02 22.92 -13.17
N TYR A 303 -2.45 22.25 -12.09
CA TYR A 303 -1.58 21.89 -10.97
C TYR A 303 -0.55 20.80 -11.32
N MET A 304 -0.68 20.16 -12.49
CA MET A 304 0.28 19.15 -12.95
C MET A 304 1.68 19.73 -13.16
N SER A 305 1.80 21.03 -13.48
CA SER A 305 3.08 21.75 -13.58
C SER A 305 3.97 21.49 -12.35
N THR A 306 3.40 21.56 -11.14
CA THR A 306 4.10 21.28 -9.88
C THR A 306 4.59 19.83 -9.75
N ILE A 307 3.91 18.87 -10.38
CA ILE A 307 4.27 17.45 -10.35
C ILE A 307 5.34 17.15 -11.40
N VAL A 308 5.30 17.83 -12.55
CA VAL A 308 6.30 17.69 -13.63
C VAL A 308 7.68 18.14 -13.14
N GLU A 309 7.75 19.15 -12.28
CA GLU A 309 9.01 19.61 -11.65
C GLU A 309 9.74 18.52 -10.85
N LEU A 310 9.05 17.47 -10.40
CA LEU A 310 9.62 16.36 -9.64
C LEU A 310 10.56 15.50 -10.50
N SER A 311 11.80 15.95 -10.63
CA SER A 311 12.83 15.42 -11.54
C SER A 311 13.23 13.95 -11.29
N TYR A 312 12.87 13.39 -10.13
CA TYR A 312 13.15 12.00 -9.76
C TYR A 312 11.92 11.09 -9.79
N LEU A 313 10.76 11.62 -10.20
CA LEU A 313 9.52 10.87 -10.20
C LEU A 313 9.55 9.75 -11.26
N GLU A 314 9.43 8.51 -10.80
CA GLU A 314 9.42 7.30 -11.64
C GLU A 314 8.03 6.70 -11.78
N VAL A 315 7.16 6.94 -10.80
CA VAL A 315 5.82 6.36 -10.75
C VAL A 315 4.80 7.43 -10.37
N LEU A 316 3.83 7.65 -11.25
CA LEU A 316 2.67 8.50 -11.01
C LEU A 316 1.39 7.68 -11.12
N LYS A 317 0.51 7.83 -10.13
CA LYS A 317 -0.81 7.19 -10.11
C LYS A 317 -1.87 8.19 -9.74
N LEU A 318 -2.80 8.39 -10.65
CA LEU A 318 -3.95 9.28 -10.51
C LEU A 318 -5.19 8.39 -10.51
N GLN A 319 -5.95 8.39 -9.40
CA GLN A 319 -7.09 7.49 -9.23
C GLN A 319 -8.32 8.25 -8.74
N CYS A 320 -9.52 7.81 -9.14
CA CYS A 320 -10.80 8.27 -8.60
C CYS A 320 -10.88 9.80 -8.53
N TYR A 321 -10.83 10.50 -9.67
CA TYR A 321 -10.86 11.97 -9.75
C TYR A 321 -9.75 12.65 -8.93
N ALA A 322 -8.53 12.11 -8.98
CA ALA A 322 -7.36 12.77 -8.40
C ALA A 322 -7.14 14.17 -9.00
N PHE A 323 -7.37 14.29 -10.30
CA PHE A 323 -7.44 15.52 -11.06
C PHE A 323 -8.80 15.66 -11.74
N ARG A 324 -9.21 16.90 -12.04
CA ARG A 324 -10.46 17.26 -12.70
C ARG A 324 -10.25 18.26 -13.81
N GLY A 325 -11.10 18.12 -14.83
CA GLY A 325 -11.17 19.01 -15.98
C GLY A 325 -11.11 18.22 -17.28
N ALA A 326 -11.68 18.80 -18.34
CA ALA A 326 -11.81 18.15 -19.63
C ALA A 326 -10.48 18.00 -20.38
N VAL A 327 -9.48 18.84 -20.09
CA VAL A 327 -8.21 18.88 -20.83
C VAL A 327 -7.04 18.74 -19.88
N TRP A 328 -6.16 17.79 -20.16
CA TRP A 328 -4.82 17.74 -19.60
C TRP A 328 -3.82 18.14 -20.69
N LYS A 329 -3.28 19.35 -20.58
CA LYS A 329 -2.17 19.83 -21.42
C LYS A 329 -0.84 19.55 -20.71
N ALA A 330 0.14 19.02 -21.44
CA ALA A 330 1.51 18.92 -20.96
C ALA A 330 2.10 20.31 -20.66
N ASP A 331 3.10 20.34 -19.78
CA ASP A 331 3.80 21.58 -19.43
C ASP A 331 4.71 22.01 -20.58
N ASP A 332 4.69 23.30 -20.94
CA ASP A 332 5.44 23.80 -22.09
C ASP A 332 6.96 23.88 -21.81
N GLU A 333 7.38 23.92 -20.54
CA GLU A 333 8.78 24.12 -20.13
C GLU A 333 9.44 22.83 -19.58
N HIS A 334 8.65 21.98 -18.94
CA HIS A 334 9.14 20.81 -18.22
C HIS A 334 8.55 19.51 -18.78
N SER A 335 9.32 18.43 -18.66
CA SER A 335 8.88 17.09 -19.06
C SER A 335 9.17 16.06 -17.99
N PHE A 336 8.41 14.96 -17.99
CA PHE A 336 8.55 13.85 -17.07
C PHE A 336 9.75 12.96 -17.41
N ARG A 337 10.96 13.50 -17.19
CA ARG A 337 12.22 12.90 -17.64
C ARG A 337 12.48 11.48 -17.15
N LYS A 338 12.03 11.13 -15.93
CA LYS A 338 12.27 9.82 -15.30
C LYS A 338 11.01 8.99 -15.09
N LEU A 339 9.85 9.47 -15.53
CA LEU A 339 8.60 8.76 -15.31
C LEU A 339 8.55 7.49 -16.16
N LYS A 340 8.52 6.34 -15.48
CA LYS A 340 8.49 5.01 -16.11
C LYS A 340 7.10 4.40 -16.09
N PHE A 341 6.28 4.77 -15.11
CA PHE A 341 4.95 4.20 -14.93
C PHE A 341 3.92 5.29 -14.68
N LEU A 342 2.88 5.33 -15.52
CA LEU A 342 1.72 6.21 -15.39
C LEU A 342 0.45 5.37 -15.29
N LEU A 343 -0.33 5.58 -14.21
CA LEU A 343 -1.69 5.06 -14.08
C LEU A 343 -2.67 6.23 -14.01
N ILE A 344 -3.69 6.18 -14.86
CA ILE A 344 -4.84 7.08 -14.85
C ILE A 344 -6.08 6.23 -14.66
N GLU A 345 -6.86 6.51 -13.62
CA GLU A 345 -8.05 5.75 -13.28
C GLU A 345 -9.18 6.70 -12.87
N ASP A 346 -10.38 6.46 -13.41
CA ASP A 346 -11.62 7.19 -13.06
C ASP A 346 -11.44 8.73 -13.14
N THR A 347 -11.16 9.28 -14.33
CA THR A 347 -11.06 10.73 -14.57
C THR A 347 -12.14 11.23 -15.52
N ASP A 348 -12.46 12.53 -15.47
CA ASP A 348 -13.36 13.23 -16.39
C ASP A 348 -12.65 13.86 -17.59
N MET A 349 -11.34 13.64 -17.73
CA MET A 349 -10.55 14.09 -18.88
C MET A 349 -11.11 13.56 -20.22
N GLU A 350 -11.28 14.46 -21.17
CA GLU A 350 -11.73 14.18 -22.54
C GLU A 350 -10.59 14.26 -23.54
N VAL A 351 -9.71 15.26 -23.38
CA VAL A 351 -8.59 15.56 -24.27
C VAL A 351 -7.30 15.47 -23.49
N TRP A 352 -6.35 14.70 -24.02
CA TRP A 352 -4.99 14.64 -23.52
C TRP A 352 -4.08 15.27 -24.57
N ASP A 353 -3.61 16.49 -24.31
CA ASP A 353 -2.71 17.25 -25.18
C ASP A 353 -1.28 17.08 -24.69
N ALA A 354 -0.60 16.05 -25.20
CA ALA A 354 0.77 15.70 -24.87
C ALA A 354 1.47 15.01 -26.04
N SER A 355 2.79 14.91 -25.98
CA SER A 355 3.66 14.33 -26.98
C SER A 355 4.62 13.32 -26.33
N ASP A 356 5.35 12.58 -27.18
CA ASP A 356 6.47 11.73 -26.80
C ASP A 356 7.56 12.46 -25.99
N VAL A 357 7.83 13.73 -26.31
CA VAL A 357 8.85 14.55 -25.64
C VAL A 357 8.52 14.85 -24.18
N ASP A 358 7.24 14.79 -23.80
CA ASP A 358 6.78 15.04 -22.44
C ASP A 358 7.00 13.84 -21.52
N PHE A 359 7.11 12.63 -22.11
CA PHE A 359 7.22 11.35 -21.42
C PHE A 359 8.36 10.46 -21.96
N PRO A 360 9.60 10.97 -22.02
CA PRO A 360 10.69 10.31 -22.76
C PRO A 360 11.12 8.95 -22.19
N SER A 361 10.86 8.71 -20.90
CA SER A 361 11.26 7.48 -20.17
C SER A 361 10.09 6.53 -19.87
N LEU A 362 8.91 6.78 -20.43
CA LEU A 362 7.71 6.02 -20.08
C LEU A 362 7.81 4.58 -20.59
N GLU A 363 7.70 3.62 -19.67
CA GLU A 363 7.75 2.18 -19.95
C GLU A 363 6.35 1.56 -19.92
N HIS A 364 5.48 2.04 -19.02
CA HIS A 364 4.15 1.48 -18.80
C HIS A 364 3.09 2.57 -18.64
N LEU A 365 2.07 2.52 -19.51
CA LEU A 365 0.86 3.32 -19.41
C LEU A 365 -0.33 2.43 -19.08
N ILE A 366 -1.07 2.76 -18.02
CA ILE A 366 -2.29 2.05 -17.66
C ILE A 366 -3.43 3.06 -17.54
N ILE A 367 -4.52 2.83 -18.27
CA ILE A 367 -5.73 3.65 -18.22
C ILE A 367 -6.91 2.77 -17.85
N ARG A 368 -7.67 3.16 -16.82
CA ARG A 368 -8.78 2.37 -16.27
C ARG A 368 -10.02 3.21 -16.10
N HIS A 369 -11.17 2.69 -16.54
CA HIS A 369 -12.48 3.33 -16.31
C HIS A 369 -12.54 4.81 -16.77
N CYS A 370 -11.74 5.18 -17.79
CA CYS A 370 -11.68 6.54 -18.32
C CYS A 370 -12.63 6.65 -19.52
N TYR A 371 -13.93 6.74 -19.25
CA TYR A 371 -14.97 6.65 -20.28
C TYR A 371 -15.09 7.89 -21.18
N LYS A 372 -14.59 9.04 -20.70
CA LYS A 372 -14.67 10.32 -21.44
C LYS A 372 -13.46 10.58 -22.34
N LEU A 373 -12.32 9.94 -22.05
CA LEU A 373 -11.10 10.16 -22.80
C LEU A 373 -11.28 9.65 -24.24
N LYS A 374 -11.03 10.53 -25.21
CA LYS A 374 -11.29 10.25 -26.62
C LYS A 374 -10.19 9.42 -27.24
N GLU A 375 -8.93 9.80 -27.00
CA GLU A 375 -7.75 9.19 -27.62
C GLU A 375 -6.50 9.29 -26.72
N ILE A 376 -5.54 8.41 -26.98
CA ILE A 376 -4.17 8.53 -26.49
C ILE A 376 -3.39 9.33 -27.54
N PRO A 377 -2.51 10.27 -27.17
CA PRO A 377 -1.75 11.02 -28.16
C PRO A 377 -0.95 10.08 -29.07
N GLU A 378 -1.13 10.21 -30.38
CA GLU A 378 -0.58 9.27 -31.37
C GLU A 378 0.95 9.14 -31.26
N LYS A 379 1.63 10.24 -30.94
CA LYS A 379 3.08 10.31 -30.75
C LYS A 379 3.59 9.40 -29.62
N PHE A 380 2.74 8.88 -28.74
CA PHE A 380 3.16 7.89 -27.75
C PHE A 380 3.73 6.62 -28.40
N GLY A 381 3.37 6.29 -29.65
CA GLY A 381 4.01 5.22 -30.42
C GLY A 381 5.50 5.46 -30.70
N ASP A 382 5.94 6.72 -30.68
CA ASP A 382 7.33 7.11 -30.93
C ASP A 382 8.21 7.00 -29.67
N ILE A 383 7.62 6.92 -28.48
CA ILE A 383 8.34 6.73 -27.20
C ILE A 383 9.17 5.45 -27.28
N GLY A 384 10.50 5.58 -27.18
CA GLY A 384 11.43 4.47 -27.32
C GLY A 384 11.28 3.40 -26.22
N PRO A 385 11.28 3.79 -24.93
CA PRO A 385 11.20 2.84 -23.81
C PRO A 385 9.83 2.20 -23.57
N LEU A 386 8.78 2.61 -24.30
CA LEU A 386 7.42 2.18 -24.03
C LEU A 386 7.28 0.68 -24.28
N GLN A 387 6.96 -0.08 -23.23
CA GLN A 387 6.82 -1.54 -23.27
C GLN A 387 5.36 -1.97 -23.24
N MET A 388 4.49 -1.23 -22.56
CA MET A 388 3.10 -1.67 -22.36
C MET A 388 2.12 -0.51 -22.28
N ILE A 389 0.99 -0.65 -22.98
CA ILE A 389 -0.23 0.12 -22.74
C ILE A 389 -1.32 -0.84 -22.30
N GLU A 390 -1.91 -0.63 -21.13
CA GLU A 390 -3.03 -1.41 -20.62
C GLU A 390 -4.29 -0.54 -20.54
N LEU A 391 -5.34 -0.93 -21.26
CA LEU A 391 -6.67 -0.33 -21.14
C LEU A 391 -7.62 -1.29 -20.42
N VAL A 392 -8.30 -0.80 -19.39
CA VAL A 392 -9.30 -1.56 -18.63
C VAL A 392 -10.63 -0.82 -18.64
N ASP A 393 -11.67 -1.45 -19.17
CA ASP A 393 -13.04 -0.91 -19.25
C ASP A 393 -13.09 0.56 -19.72
N CYS A 394 -12.55 0.85 -20.90
CA CYS A 394 -12.48 2.19 -21.51
C CYS A 394 -13.46 2.35 -22.69
N SER A 395 -13.61 3.59 -23.19
CA SER A 395 -14.48 3.89 -24.33
C SER A 395 -14.00 3.24 -25.64
N PRO A 396 -14.89 2.87 -26.58
CA PRO A 396 -14.48 2.31 -27.86
C PRO A 396 -13.55 3.22 -28.69
N SER A 397 -13.71 4.55 -28.57
CA SER A 397 -12.84 5.51 -29.25
C SER A 397 -11.40 5.44 -28.75
N LEU A 398 -11.21 5.35 -27.42
CA LEU A 398 -9.89 5.23 -26.82
C LEU A 398 -9.21 3.92 -27.22
N MET A 399 -9.99 2.85 -27.29
CA MET A 399 -9.52 1.53 -27.71
C MET A 399 -9.07 1.55 -29.19
N ALA A 400 -9.79 2.25 -30.06
CA ALA A 400 -9.41 2.43 -31.45
C ALA A 400 -8.10 3.22 -31.59
N SER A 401 -7.95 4.32 -30.84
CA SER A 401 -6.71 5.10 -30.79
C SER A 401 -5.51 4.25 -30.33
N ALA A 402 -5.68 3.41 -29.30
CA ALA A 402 -4.62 2.53 -28.83
C ALA A 402 -4.23 1.45 -29.86
N ASN A 403 -5.17 0.97 -30.69
CA ASN A 403 -4.86 0.04 -31.78
C ASN A 403 -4.00 0.71 -32.87
N ILE A 404 -4.28 1.97 -33.21
CA ILE A 404 -3.44 2.73 -34.17
C ILE A 404 -1.99 2.81 -33.66
N ILE A 405 -1.82 3.08 -32.36
CA ILE A 405 -0.49 3.09 -31.72
C ILE A 405 0.15 1.70 -31.77
N GLN A 406 -0.61 0.63 -31.52
CA GLN A 406 -0.10 -0.76 -31.61
C GLN A 406 0.41 -1.08 -33.02
N ASP A 407 -0.33 -0.73 -34.07
CA ASP A 407 0.04 -0.99 -35.46
C ASP A 407 1.35 -0.27 -35.83
N ARG A 408 1.50 0.98 -35.37
CA ARG A 408 2.73 1.76 -35.52
C ARG A 408 3.91 1.14 -34.77
N LEU A 409 3.70 0.64 -33.55
CA LEU A 409 4.73 -0.07 -32.76
C LEU A 409 5.18 -1.36 -33.45
N LEU A 410 4.24 -2.12 -34.04
CA LEU A 410 4.54 -3.32 -34.82
C LEU A 410 5.33 -3.00 -36.09
N TYR A 411 4.97 -1.95 -36.82
CA TYR A 411 5.70 -1.49 -38.00
C TYR A 411 7.16 -1.14 -37.66
N LEU A 412 7.38 -0.48 -36.51
CA LEU A 412 8.70 -0.11 -36.01
C LEU A 412 9.48 -1.28 -35.37
N LYS A 413 8.91 -2.51 -35.34
CA LYS A 413 9.47 -3.70 -34.68
C LYS A 413 9.83 -3.46 -33.19
N LYS A 414 9.14 -2.53 -32.53
CA LYS A 414 9.29 -2.35 -31.09
C LYS A 414 8.56 -3.49 -30.38
N GLY A 415 9.20 -4.14 -29.41
CA GLY A 415 8.65 -5.26 -28.64
C GLY A 415 7.53 -4.87 -27.64
N SER A 416 6.84 -3.76 -27.91
CA SER A 416 5.84 -3.14 -27.05
C SER A 416 4.48 -3.81 -27.23
N GLN A 417 3.74 -3.97 -26.14
CA GLN A 417 2.46 -4.66 -26.12
C GLN A 417 1.32 -3.77 -25.62
N VAL A 418 0.32 -3.52 -26.47
CA VAL A 418 -0.99 -2.99 -26.07
C VAL A 418 -1.86 -4.17 -25.61
N CYS A 419 -2.43 -4.05 -24.41
CA CYS A 419 -3.25 -5.05 -23.77
C CYS A 419 -4.61 -4.46 -23.40
N PHE A 420 -5.67 -5.15 -23.82
CA PHE A 420 -7.05 -4.80 -23.50
C PHE A 420 -7.57 -5.80 -22.47
N LYS A 421 -8.12 -5.29 -21.36
CA LYS A 421 -8.69 -6.11 -20.28
C LYS A 421 -10.07 -5.60 -19.91
N SER A 422 -10.87 -6.47 -19.30
CA SER A 422 -12.09 -6.07 -18.60
C SER A 422 -11.92 -6.23 -17.09
N SER A 423 -12.66 -5.47 -16.28
CA SER A 423 -12.71 -5.68 -14.82
C SER A 423 -13.14 -7.09 -14.41
N ALA A 424 -13.79 -7.85 -15.31
CA ALA A 424 -14.08 -9.26 -15.12
C ALA A 424 -12.81 -10.14 -15.05
N ASP A 425 -11.74 -9.75 -15.74
CA ASP A 425 -10.48 -10.51 -15.77
C ASP A 425 -9.65 -10.33 -14.49
N ASP A 426 -9.73 -9.15 -13.86
CA ASP A 426 -9.05 -8.83 -12.60
C ASP A 426 -9.70 -9.54 -11.38
N ARG A 427 -10.99 -9.92 -11.45
CA ARG A 427 -11.67 -10.70 -10.39
C ARG A 427 -11.14 -12.14 -10.30
N LYS A 428 -10.77 -12.75 -11.43
CA LYS A 428 -10.20 -14.11 -11.47
C LYS A 428 -8.77 -14.22 -10.93
N LEU A 429 -8.07 -13.09 -10.76
CA LEU A 429 -6.73 -13.01 -10.17
C LEU A 429 -6.74 -12.74 -8.66
N LYS A 430 -7.91 -12.43 -8.08
CA LYS A 430 -8.11 -12.14 -6.65
C LYS A 430 -8.93 -13.21 -5.91
N SER A 431 -9.58 -14.12 -6.63
CA SER A 431 -10.09 -15.41 -6.13
C SER A 431 -8.97 -16.44 -6.11
#